data_AF-A0A402AZH6-F1
#
_entry.id   AF-A0A402AZH6-F1
#
_cell.length_a   1.000
_cell.length_b   1.000
_cell.length_c   1.000
_cell.angle_alpha   90.00
_cell.angle_beta   90.00
_cell.angle_gamma   90.00
#
_symmetry.space_group_name_H-M   'P 1'
#
loop_
_entity.id
_entity.type
_entity.pdbx_description
1 polymer ?
#
loop_
_entity_poly.entity_id
_entity_poly.type
_entity_poly.pdbx_seq_one_letter_code
_entity_poly.pdbx_strand_id
1 'polypeptide(L)' 'MDYALPTSAQLPNFELDLIETPSPLNPLGAKGIGESGTIGAPPTIVNAALDALAPWGSKLLICR' A
#
# COMPACT_ATOMS: atom_id res chain seq x y z
N MET A 1 0.91 -18.35 -20.75
CA MET A 1 0.32 -18.12 -19.41
C MET A 1 0.99 -16.86 -18.91
N ASP A 2 0.22 -15.77 -18.89
CA ASP A 2 0.73 -14.38 -18.84
C ASP A 2 0.19 -13.61 -17.62
N TYR A 3 -0.52 -14.29 -16.73
CA TYR A 3 -1.04 -13.70 -15.49
C TYR A 3 0.07 -13.65 -14.44
N ALA A 4 0.45 -12.44 -14.04
CA ALA A 4 1.53 -12.22 -13.09
C ALA A 4 1.11 -12.65 -11.67
N LEU A 5 1.64 -13.78 -11.20
CA LEU A 5 1.62 -14.17 -9.80
C LEU A 5 3.04 -14.00 -9.22
N PRO A 6 3.24 -13.17 -8.18
CA PRO A 6 4.56 -12.95 -7.64
C PRO A 6 5.07 -14.20 -6.90
N THR A 7 6.32 -14.53 -7.16
CA THR A 7 7.14 -15.47 -6.39
C THR A 7 7.81 -14.74 -5.23
N SER A 8 8.39 -15.49 -4.29
CA SER A 8 9.13 -14.91 -3.16
C SER A 8 10.29 -13.99 -3.60
N ALA A 9 10.94 -14.30 -4.72
CA ALA A 9 12.06 -13.50 -5.24
C ALA A 9 11.62 -12.15 -5.85
N GLN A 10 10.32 -11.95 -6.10
CA GLN A 10 9.77 -10.73 -6.68
C GLN A 10 9.23 -9.76 -5.63
N LEU A 11 9.10 -10.19 -4.37
CA LEU A 11 8.63 -9.36 -3.28
C LEU A 11 9.80 -8.64 -2.60
N PRO A 12 9.62 -7.36 -2.20
CA PRO A 12 10.59 -6.70 -1.34
C PRO A 12 10.53 -7.28 0.09
N ASN A 13 11.55 -6.99 0.88
CA ASN A 13 11.43 -7.15 2.34
C ASN A 13 10.46 -6.11 2.88
N PHE A 14 9.59 -6.51 3.79
CA PHE A 14 8.61 -5.61 4.41
C PHE A 14 9.13 -5.07 5.73
N GLU A 15 9.08 -3.75 5.89
CA GLU A 15 9.20 -3.08 7.18
C GLU A 15 7.80 -2.78 7.71
N LEU A 16 7.57 -3.05 8.99
CA LEU A 16 6.27 -2.92 9.64
C LEU A 16 6.38 -2.00 10.85
N ASP A 17 5.39 -1.15 11.04
CA ASP A 17 5.24 -0.29 12.21
C ASP A 17 3.79 -0.34 12.71
N LEU A 18 3.56 -0.01 13.98
CA LEU A 18 2.26 -0.09 14.63
C LEU A 18 1.95 1.19 15.42
N ILE A 19 0.82 1.80 15.07
CA ILE A 19 0.22 2.88 15.84
C ILE A 19 -1.18 2.44 16.26
N GLU A 20 -1.48 2.53 17.55
CA GLU A 20 -2.74 2.07 18.12
C GLU A 20 -3.66 3.24 18.45
N THR A 21 -4.82 3.28 17.79
CA THR A 21 -5.94 4.14 18.17
C THR A 21 -7.16 3.23 18.38
N PRO A 22 -7.50 2.86 19.63
CA PRO A 22 -8.59 1.92 19.90
C PRO A 22 -9.94 2.37 19.34
N SER A 23 -10.78 1.41 18.95
CA SER A 23 -12.16 1.68 18.55
C SER A 23 -13.05 1.89 19.77
N PRO A 24 -13.84 2.98 19.87
CA PRO A 24 -14.81 3.14 20.95
C PRO A 24 -16.06 2.28 20.76
N LEU A 25 -16.20 1.60 19.61
CA LEU A 25 -17.44 0.95 19.17
C LEU A 25 -17.51 -0.55 19.49
N ASN A 26 -16.44 -1.15 20.00
CA ASN A 26 -16.46 -2.54 20.42
C ASN A 26 -15.66 -2.74 21.72
N PRO A 27 -16.03 -3.73 22.56
CA PRO A 27 -15.40 -3.96 23.86
C PRO A 27 -13.90 -4.26 23.80
N LEU A 28 -13.41 -4.74 22.66
CA LEU A 28 -12.00 -5.10 22.46
C LEU A 28 -11.14 -3.92 22.01
N GLY A 29 -11.75 -2.79 21.61
CA GLY A 29 -11.03 -1.69 20.96
C GLY A 29 -10.44 -2.04 19.59
N ALA A 30 -10.76 -3.22 19.04
CA ALA A 30 -10.12 -3.75 17.84
C ALA A 30 -10.67 -3.13 16.54
N LYS A 31 -9.84 -3.12 15.50
CA LYS A 31 -10.19 -2.68 14.13
C LYS A 31 -9.77 -3.76 13.13
N GLY A 32 -10.51 -3.89 12.03
CA GLY A 32 -10.11 -4.76 10.92
C GLY A 32 -8.91 -4.17 10.18
N ILE A 33 -7.94 -5.02 9.82
CA ILE A 33 -6.68 -4.61 9.15
C ILE A 33 -6.31 -5.49 7.93
N GLY A 34 -6.99 -6.62 7.72
CA GLY A 34 -6.57 -7.64 6.74
C GLY A 34 -6.45 -7.14 5.29
N GLU A 35 -7.20 -6.10 4.93
CA GLU A 35 -7.17 -5.50 3.59
C GLU A 35 -6.32 -4.23 3.52
N SER A 36 -5.88 -3.67 4.64
CA SER A 36 -5.21 -2.36 4.67
C SER A 36 -3.93 -2.34 3.85
N GLY A 37 -3.16 -3.44 3.85
CA GLY A 37 -1.99 -3.60 2.98
C GLY A 37 -2.36 -3.63 1.50
N THR A 38 -3.39 -4.41 1.14
CA THR A 38 -3.87 -4.53 -0.24
C THR A 38 -4.47 -3.23 -0.77
N ILE A 39 -5.07 -2.41 0.10
CA ILE A 39 -5.62 -1.10 -0.24
C ILE A 39 -4.51 -0.05 -0.40
N GLY A 40 -3.56 -0.02 0.55
CA GLY A 40 -2.50 1.00 0.59
C GLY A 40 -1.36 0.75 -0.39
N ALA A 41 -0.99 -0.50 -0.66
CA ALA A 41 0.19 -0.82 -1.48
C ALA A 41 0.09 -0.38 -2.95
N PRO A 42 -1.03 -0.62 -3.69
CA PRO A 42 -1.13 -0.24 -5.09
C PRO A 42 -0.92 1.26 -5.36
N PRO A 43 -1.60 2.21 -4.68
CA PRO A 43 -1.36 3.62 -4.92
C PRO A 43 0.04 4.06 -4.49
N THR A 44 0.61 3.49 -3.42
CA THR A 44 1.97 3.81 -2.98
C THR A 44 3.01 3.46 -4.04
N ILE A 45 2.95 2.27 -4.64
CA ILE A 45 3.91 1.85 -5.67
C ILE A 45 3.78 2.72 -6.93
N VAL A 46 2.55 3.00 -7.37
CA VAL A 46 2.33 3.85 -8.54
C VAL A 46 2.83 5.27 -8.30
N ASN A 47 2.54 5.85 -7.13
CA ASN A 47 3.01 7.19 -6.78
C ASN A 47 4.54 7.27 -6.69
N ALA A 48 5.21 6.24 -6.14
CA ALA A 48 6.67 6.18 -6.11
C ALA A 48 7.28 6.16 -7.52
N ALA A 49 6.69 5.39 -8.45
CA ALA A 49 7.13 5.38 -9.84
C ALA A 49 6.91 6.73 -10.53
N LEU A 50 5.76 7.38 -10.28
CA LEU A 50 5.46 8.70 -10.84
C LEU A 50 6.38 9.79 -10.29
N ASP A 51 6.68 9.75 -8.99
CA ASP A 51 7.61 10.67 -8.34
C ASP A 51 9.01 10.57 -8.98
N ALA A 52 9.50 9.34 -9.18
CA ALA A 52 10.75 9.11 -9.88
C ALA A 52 10.77 9.64 -11.33
N LEU A 53 9.61 9.67 -12.00
CA LEU A 53 9.46 10.16 -13.38
C LEU A 53 9.08 11.65 -13.47
N ALA A 54 8.75 12.30 -12.35
CA ALA A 54 8.28 13.67 -12.32
C ALA A 54 9.25 14.68 -12.97
N PRO A 55 10.59 14.57 -12.84
CA PRO A 55 11.54 15.45 -13.52
C PRO A 55 11.44 15.43 -15.05
N TRP A 56 10.86 14.37 -15.62
CA TRP A 56 10.66 14.21 -17.06
C TRP A 56 9.23 14.55 -17.52
N GLY A 57 8.45 15.23 -16.66
CA GLY A 57 7.12 15.74 -17.01
C GLY A 57 5.97 14.73 -16.91
N SER A 58 6.22 13.54 -16.33
CA SER A 58 5.18 12.53 -16.11
C SER A 58 4.23 12.97 -14.99
N LYS A 59 2.92 12.91 -15.26
CA LYS A 59 1.88 13.17 -14.25
C LYS A 59 0.70 12.25 -14.47
N LEU A 60 0.34 11.49 -13.43
CA LEU A 60 -0.92 10.77 -13.35
C LEU A 60 -1.68 11.29 -12.13
N LEU A 61 -2.98 11.54 -12.30
CA LEU A 61 -3.86 11.98 -11.22
C LEU A 61 -4.54 10.75 -10.62
N ILE A 62 -3.96 10.17 -9.57
CA ILE A 62 -4.65 9.19 -8.71
C ILE A 62 -5.04 9.93 -7.44
N CYS A 63 -6.34 10.23 -7.29
CA CYS A 63 -6.97 10.90 -6.15
C CYS A 63 -6.10 11.96 -5.43
N ARG A 64 -6.16 13.20 -5.92
CA ARG A 64 -5.94 14.36 -5.04
C ARG A 64 -7.19 14.61 -4.20
#